data_AF-A0A6N7BB61-F1
#
_entry.id   AF-A0A6N7BB61-F1
#
_cell.length_a   1.000
_cell.length_b   1.000
_cell.length_c   1.000
_cell.angle_alpha   90.00
_cell.angle_beta   90.00
_cell.angle_gamma   90.00
#
_symmetry.space_group_name_H-M   'P 1'
#
loop_
_entity.id
_entity.type
_entity.pdbx_description
1 polymer ?
#
loop_
_entity_poly.entity_id
_entity_poly.type
_entity_poly.pdbx_seq_one_letter_code
_entity_poly.pdbx_strand_id
1 'polypeptide(L)'
;MLGYLSEVRDRLKLLKAGMKKNTAVWTNQSVKPEDVETAIEGIETKDAEVEAVKQEQTLKLSQARELSATSTKLADKIENLALGLHGDVTEKLIEYGIKQRKTAAPKPTPTKLLIPTLEDDTDGEGFIVNTQKDPDADYYEWQKGIGTNAADPKAIPEMKNFKTTKKTSFVDDEVPKGSRIFYRVRAANTNGNGAWSEAVSRVQ
;
A
#
# COMPACT_ATOMS: atom_id res chain seq x y z
N MET A 1 -2.19 -28.30 -29.19
CA MET A 1 -1.13 -29.18 -29.73
C MET A 1 0.19 -28.95 -29.04
N LEU A 2 0.74 -30.02 -28.45
CA LEU A 2 2.06 -29.98 -27.83
C LEU A 2 3.14 -29.73 -28.91
N GLY A 3 3.98 -28.71 -28.71
CA GLY A 3 4.97 -28.25 -29.70
C GLY A 3 5.85 -29.39 -30.24
N TYR A 4 6.31 -30.28 -29.37
CA TYR A 4 7.13 -31.43 -29.75
C TYR A 4 6.37 -32.48 -30.57
N LEU A 5 5.06 -32.63 -30.37
CA LEU A 5 4.22 -33.51 -31.17
C LEU A 5 3.89 -32.90 -32.53
N SER A 6 3.65 -31.58 -32.60
CA SER A 6 3.40 -30.90 -33.87
C SER A 6 4.57 -31.02 -34.84
N GLU A 7 5.81 -30.81 -34.36
CA GLU A 7 7.01 -30.88 -35.20
C GLU A 7 7.20 -32.27 -35.81
N VAL A 8 7.02 -33.32 -35.01
CA VAL A 8 7.14 -34.71 -35.46
C VAL A 8 6.02 -35.06 -36.44
N ARG A 9 4.78 -34.68 -36.13
CA ARG A 9 3.63 -34.89 -37.02
C ARG A 9 3.83 -34.23 -38.37
N ASP A 10 4.29 -32.97 -38.39
CA ASP A 10 4.49 -32.21 -39.61
C ASP A 10 5.61 -32.79 -40.47
N ARG A 11 6.70 -33.24 -39.83
CA ARG A 11 7.75 -34.00 -40.50
C ARG A 11 7.23 -35.30 -41.10
N LEU A 12 6.43 -36.08 -40.36
CA LEU A 12 5.85 -37.33 -40.86
C LEU A 12 4.88 -37.08 -42.03
N LYS A 13 4.09 -36.00 -41.99
CA LYS A 13 3.20 -35.60 -43.11
C LYS A 13 4.00 -35.31 -44.39
N LEU A 14 5.11 -34.58 -44.27
CA LEU A 14 6.00 -34.32 -45.41
C LEU A 14 6.66 -35.60 -45.95
N LEU A 15 7.18 -36.46 -45.06
CA LEU A 15 7.79 -37.73 -45.44
C LEU A 15 6.78 -38.65 -46.15
N LYS A 16 5.57 -38.78 -45.61
CA LYS A 16 4.48 -39.55 -46.21
C LYS A 16 4.12 -39.02 -47.60
N ALA A 17 4.04 -37.70 -47.77
CA ALA A 17 3.78 -37.08 -49.07
C ALA A 17 4.89 -37.41 -50.09
N GLY A 18 6.16 -37.42 -49.66
CA GLY A 18 7.28 -37.86 -50.49
C GLY A 18 7.22 -39.34 -50.86
N MET A 19 6.87 -40.21 -49.91
CA MET A 19 6.70 -41.65 -50.15
C MET A 19 5.60 -41.94 -51.16
N LYS A 20 4.47 -41.22 -51.06
CA LYS A 20 3.34 -41.32 -52.02
C LYS A 20 3.69 -40.86 -53.44
N LYS A 21 4.64 -39.93 -53.60
CA LYS A 21 5.11 -39.49 -54.93
C LYS A 21 6.07 -40.50 -55.58
N ASN A 22 6.78 -41.28 -54.77
CA ASN A 22 7.83 -42.19 -55.21
C ASN A 22 7.47 -43.67 -54.95
N THR A 23 6.20 -44.04 -55.16
CA THR A 23 5.64 -45.35 -54.75
C THR A 23 6.46 -46.55 -55.22
N ALA A 24 6.98 -46.53 -56.45
CA ALA A 24 7.78 -47.62 -57.01
C ALA A 24 9.04 -47.97 -56.22
N VAL A 25 9.65 -46.99 -55.53
CA VAL A 25 10.86 -47.19 -54.70
C VAL A 25 10.49 -47.72 -53.31
N TRP A 26 9.30 -47.39 -52.82
CA TRP A 26 8.82 -47.69 -51.47
C TRP A 26 8.02 -49.00 -51.36
N THR A 27 7.63 -49.63 -52.47
CA THR A 27 6.80 -50.86 -52.49
C THR A 27 7.45 -52.05 -51.78
N ASN A 28 8.78 -52.18 -51.85
CA ASN A 28 9.53 -53.30 -51.29
C ASN A 28 10.38 -52.92 -50.07
N GLN A 29 10.08 -51.78 -49.45
CA GLN A 29 10.82 -51.29 -48.28
C GLN A 29 10.22 -51.81 -46.97
N SER A 30 11.03 -51.77 -45.90
CA SER A 30 10.62 -52.21 -44.56
C SER A 30 9.63 -51.26 -43.88
N VAL A 31 9.54 -50.01 -44.31
CA VAL A 31 8.62 -48.99 -43.78
C VAL A 31 7.68 -48.56 -44.90
N LYS A 32 6.37 -48.62 -44.62
CA LYS A 32 5.32 -48.33 -45.59
C LYS A 32 4.60 -47.02 -45.27
N PRO A 33 3.94 -46.38 -46.26
CA PRO A 33 3.15 -45.17 -46.03
C PRO A 33 2.03 -45.36 -44.98
N GLU A 34 1.54 -46.58 -44.81
CA GLU A 34 0.54 -46.94 -43.80
C GLU A 34 1.13 -46.85 -42.38
N ASP A 35 2.37 -47.30 -42.16
CA ASP A 35 3.05 -47.19 -40.87
C ASP A 35 3.22 -45.72 -40.44
N VAL A 36 3.52 -44.86 -41.41
CA VAL A 36 3.62 -43.41 -41.18
C VAL A 36 2.26 -42.79 -40.87
N GLU A 37 1.17 -43.30 -41.46
CA GLU A 37 -0.18 -42.85 -41.10
C GLU A 37 -0.57 -43.25 -39.70
N THR A 38 -0.34 -44.51 -39.31
CA THR A 38 -0.61 -44.98 -37.96
C THR A 38 0.15 -44.15 -36.92
N ALA A 39 1.39 -43.74 -37.22
CA ALA A 39 2.16 -42.86 -36.36
C ALA A 39 1.55 -41.45 -36.26
N ILE A 40 1.07 -40.87 -37.37
CA ILE A 40 0.39 -39.57 -37.37
C ILE A 40 -0.91 -39.62 -36.55
N GLU A 41 -1.75 -40.64 -36.78
CA GLU A 41 -3.01 -40.85 -36.05
C GLU A 41 -2.77 -41.04 -34.55
N GLY A 42 -1.72 -41.78 -34.19
CA GLY A 42 -1.29 -41.95 -32.80
C GLY A 42 -0.89 -40.63 -32.14
N ILE A 43 -0.19 -39.75 -32.86
CA ILE A 43 0.17 -38.41 -32.37
C ILE A 43 -1.08 -37.55 -32.19
N GLU A 44 -1.98 -37.51 -33.17
CA GLU A 44 -3.20 -36.70 -33.12
C GLU A 44 -4.14 -37.16 -31.99
N THR A 45 -4.22 -38.47 -31.75
CA THR A 45 -4.97 -39.05 -30.64
C THR A 45 -4.40 -38.61 -29.28
N LYS A 46 -3.07 -38.72 -29.11
CA LYS A 46 -2.41 -38.32 -27.86
C LYS A 46 -2.52 -36.82 -27.60
N ASP A 47 -2.47 -36.01 -28.65
CA ASP A 47 -2.66 -34.56 -28.50
C ASP A 47 -4.08 -34.21 -28.05
N ALA A 48 -5.09 -34.87 -28.62
CA ALA A 48 -6.48 -34.70 -28.22
C ALA A 48 -6.73 -35.11 -26.76
N GLU A 49 -6.16 -36.26 -26.33
CA GLU A 49 -6.21 -36.70 -24.93
C GLU A 49 -5.64 -35.65 -23.98
N VAL A 50 -4.47 -35.06 -24.32
CA VAL A 50 -3.83 -34.05 -23.48
C VAL A 50 -4.62 -32.75 -23.41
N GLU A 51 -5.17 -32.27 -24.54
CA GLU A 51 -6.00 -31.07 -24.53
C GLU A 51 -7.30 -31.27 -23.72
N ALA A 52 -7.91 -32.46 -23.78
CA ALA A 52 -9.07 -32.79 -22.94
C ALA A 52 -8.73 -32.71 -21.44
N VAL A 53 -7.60 -33.30 -21.02
CA VAL A 53 -7.15 -33.24 -19.62
C VAL A 53 -6.83 -31.80 -19.18
N LYS A 54 -6.23 -30.97 -20.05
CA LYS A 54 -5.98 -29.55 -19.74
C LYS A 54 -7.27 -28.76 -19.52
N GLN A 55 -8.29 -29.01 -20.34
CA GLN A 55 -9.60 -28.38 -20.18
C GLN A 55 -10.26 -28.80 -18.86
N GLU A 56 -10.21 -30.10 -18.54
CA GLU A 56 -10.72 -30.62 -17.26
C GLU A 56 -9.98 -30.03 -16.06
N GLN A 57 -8.65 -29.94 -16.13
CA GLN A 57 -7.83 -29.32 -15.08
C GLN A 57 -8.22 -27.84 -14.88
N THR A 58 -8.41 -27.11 -15.98
CA THR A 58 -8.81 -25.69 -15.94
C THR A 58 -10.17 -25.51 -15.27
N LEU A 59 -11.13 -26.39 -15.59
CA LEU A 59 -12.44 -26.39 -14.95
C LEU A 59 -12.35 -26.65 -13.44
N LYS A 60 -11.60 -27.67 -13.02
CA LYS A 60 -11.38 -27.99 -11.59
C LYS A 60 -10.72 -26.84 -10.84
N LEU A 61 -9.77 -26.15 -11.46
CA LEU A 61 -9.15 -24.95 -10.87
C LEU A 61 -10.16 -23.81 -10.70
N SER A 62 -11.08 -23.61 -11.64
CA SER A 62 -12.15 -22.62 -11.49
C SER A 62 -13.07 -22.96 -10.32
N GLN A 63 -13.53 -24.21 -10.24
CA GLN A 63 -14.40 -24.70 -9.17
C GLN A 63 -13.73 -24.56 -7.79
N ALA A 64 -12.44 -24.87 -7.69
CA ALA A 64 -11.67 -24.70 -6.45
C ALA A 64 -11.59 -23.22 -6.02
N ARG A 65 -11.41 -22.30 -6.97
CA ARG A 65 -11.40 -20.85 -6.69
C ARG A 65 -12.77 -20.36 -6.21
N GLU A 66 -13.85 -20.82 -6.84
CA GLU A 66 -15.23 -20.49 -6.42
C GLU A 66 -15.54 -21.03 -5.02
N LEU A 67 -15.15 -22.27 -4.72
CA LEU A 67 -15.30 -22.85 -3.39
C LEU A 67 -14.51 -22.07 -2.34
N SER A 68 -13.27 -21.68 -2.65
CA SER A 68 -12.45 -20.85 -1.76
C SER A 68 -13.11 -19.50 -1.49
N ALA A 69 -13.64 -18.85 -2.52
CA ALA A 69 -14.30 -17.55 -2.40
C ALA A 69 -15.59 -17.63 -1.56
N THR A 70 -16.41 -18.66 -1.76
CA THR A 70 -17.63 -18.87 -0.97
C THR A 70 -17.31 -19.23 0.48
N SER A 71 -16.31 -20.06 0.71
CA SER A 71 -15.85 -20.44 2.06
C SER A 71 -15.28 -19.25 2.84
N THR A 72 -14.52 -18.37 2.17
CA THR A 72 -14.00 -17.13 2.78
C THR A 72 -15.15 -16.22 3.23
N LYS A 73 -16.15 -16.01 2.36
CA LYS A 73 -17.33 -15.20 2.72
C LYS A 73 -18.13 -15.80 3.88
N LEU A 74 -18.17 -17.13 4.00
CA LEU A 74 -18.80 -17.80 5.14
C LEU A 74 -18.00 -17.55 6.42
N ALA A 75 -16.67 -17.70 6.37
CA ALA A 75 -15.79 -17.41 7.49
C ALA A 75 -15.95 -15.95 7.96
N ASP A 76 -15.92 -14.98 7.04
CA ASP A 76 -16.14 -13.57 7.35
C ASP A 76 -17.48 -13.34 8.06
N LYS A 77 -18.55 -14.00 7.61
CA LYS A 77 -19.87 -13.90 8.25
C LYS A 77 -19.85 -14.48 9.66
N ILE A 78 -19.20 -15.63 9.87
CA ILE A 78 -19.09 -16.26 11.19
C ILE A 78 -18.27 -15.38 12.12
N GLU A 79 -17.14 -14.83 11.66
CA GLU A 79 -16.32 -13.92 12.45
C GLU A 79 -17.10 -12.67 12.88
N ASN A 80 -17.84 -12.05 11.95
CA ASN A 80 -18.67 -10.89 12.25
C ASN A 80 -19.81 -11.21 13.23
N LEU A 81 -20.43 -12.39 13.12
CA LEU A 81 -21.43 -12.84 14.09
C LEU A 81 -20.83 -13.08 15.46
N ALA A 82 -19.66 -13.72 15.55
CA ALA A 82 -18.96 -13.93 16.82
C ALA A 82 -18.59 -12.59 17.47
N LEU A 83 -18.10 -11.62 16.68
CA LEU A 83 -17.86 -10.25 17.14
C LEU A 83 -19.14 -9.55 17.63
N GLY A 84 -20.28 -9.76 16.95
CA GLY A 84 -21.56 -9.20 17.39
C GLY A 84 -22.12 -9.82 18.67
N LEU A 85 -21.93 -11.13 18.87
CA LEU A 85 -22.44 -11.87 20.04
C LEU A 85 -21.55 -11.76 21.27
N HIS A 86 -20.23 -11.72 21.07
CA HIS A 86 -19.23 -11.81 22.14
C HIS A 86 -18.23 -10.65 22.10
N GLY A 87 -18.59 -9.52 21.48
CA GLY A 87 -17.73 -8.35 21.29
C GLY A 87 -17.04 -7.85 22.55
N ASP A 88 -17.71 -7.93 23.70
CA ASP A 88 -17.21 -7.45 24.99
C ASP A 88 -16.47 -8.53 25.80
N VAL A 89 -16.49 -9.79 25.35
CA VAL A 89 -15.92 -10.95 26.04
C VAL A 89 -14.74 -11.50 25.24
N THR A 90 -13.57 -10.93 25.47
CA THR A 90 -12.34 -11.27 24.72
C THR A 90 -11.99 -12.76 24.77
N GLU A 91 -12.21 -13.43 25.91
CA GLU A 91 -11.95 -14.87 26.07
C GLU A 91 -12.79 -15.72 25.10
N LYS A 92 -14.06 -15.34 24.91
CA LYS A 92 -14.96 -16.04 23.98
C LYS A 92 -14.51 -15.84 22.53
N LEU A 93 -14.04 -14.65 22.16
CA LEU A 93 -13.52 -14.39 20.81
C LEU A 93 -12.23 -15.17 20.51
N ILE A 94 -11.38 -15.40 21.53
CA ILE A 94 -10.18 -16.24 21.40
C ILE A 94 -10.56 -17.69 21.10
N GLU A 95 -11.65 -18.22 21.65
CA GLU A 95 -12.17 -19.57 21.30
C GLU A 95 -12.50 -19.67 19.80
N TYR A 96 -12.96 -18.58 19.18
CA TYR A 96 -13.18 -18.48 17.72
C TYR A 96 -11.90 -18.15 16.93
N GLY A 97 -10.75 -18.02 17.57
CA GLY A 97 -9.49 -17.60 16.94
C GLY A 97 -9.41 -16.11 16.59
N ILE A 98 -10.40 -15.30 17.01
CA ILE A 98 -10.50 -13.88 16.70
C ILE A 98 -9.68 -13.08 17.71
N LYS A 99 -8.62 -12.43 17.24
CA LYS A 99 -7.82 -11.50 18.06
C LYS A 99 -8.32 -10.07 17.84
N GLN A 100 -9.05 -9.53 18.80
CA GLN A 100 -9.38 -8.11 18.77
C GLN A 100 -8.12 -7.26 18.87
N ARG A 101 -7.96 -6.29 17.97
CA ARG A 101 -6.96 -5.23 18.18
C ARG A 101 -7.42 -4.39 19.36
N LYS A 102 -6.54 -4.17 20.33
CA LYS A 102 -6.78 -3.24 21.44
C LYS A 102 -7.15 -1.88 20.85
N THR A 103 -8.39 -1.43 21.03
CA THR A 103 -8.80 -0.07 20.72
C THR A 103 -7.96 0.86 21.57
N ALA A 104 -7.13 1.71 20.93
CA ALA A 104 -6.39 2.72 21.67
C ALA A 104 -7.41 3.67 22.30
N ALA A 105 -7.29 3.91 23.61
CA ALA A 105 -8.11 4.91 24.27
C ALA A 105 -7.92 6.26 23.56
N PRO A 106 -8.98 7.06 23.37
CA PRO A 106 -8.85 8.38 22.75
C PRO A 106 -7.86 9.21 23.57
N LYS A 107 -6.86 9.80 22.90
CA LYS A 107 -5.92 10.72 23.57
C LYS A 107 -6.71 11.89 24.15
N PRO A 108 -6.47 12.32 25.40
CA PRO A 108 -7.12 13.52 25.92
C PRO A 108 -6.75 14.74 25.07
N THR A 109 -7.56 15.81 25.14
CA THR A 109 -7.21 17.07 24.48
C THR A 109 -5.88 17.59 25.03
N PRO A 110 -4.95 18.10 24.21
CA PRO A 110 -3.66 18.57 24.69
C PRO A 110 -3.85 19.73 25.66
N THR A 111 -3.28 19.64 26.85
CA THR A 111 -3.38 20.68 27.90
C THR A 111 -2.05 21.31 28.26
N LYS A 112 -0.93 20.79 27.72
CA LYS A 112 0.38 21.32 28.02
C LYS A 112 0.54 22.71 27.40
N LEU A 113 0.86 23.68 28.24
CA LEU A 113 1.29 25.00 27.78
C LEU A 113 2.67 24.85 27.12
N LEU A 114 2.72 25.11 25.83
CA LEU A 114 3.95 25.04 25.05
C LEU A 114 4.78 26.31 25.23
N ILE A 115 6.09 26.16 25.19
CA ILE A 115 7.04 27.28 25.24
C ILE A 115 7.85 27.25 23.94
N PRO A 116 7.55 28.13 22.98
CA PRO A 116 8.36 28.26 21.78
C PRO A 116 9.71 28.92 22.09
N THR A 117 10.77 28.52 21.38
CA THR A 117 12.11 29.12 21.46
C THR A 117 12.58 29.50 20.06
N LEU A 118 13.34 30.61 19.96
CA LEU A 118 13.84 31.15 18.70
C LEU A 118 15.37 31.25 18.74
N GLU A 119 16.02 30.57 17.81
CA GLU A 119 17.47 30.63 17.57
C GLU A 119 17.72 31.17 16.16
N ASP A 120 18.86 31.83 15.95
CA ASP A 120 19.23 32.31 14.61
C ASP A 120 19.58 31.11 13.73
N ASP A 121 19.19 31.14 12.45
CA ASP A 121 19.59 30.07 11.53
C ASP A 121 21.10 30.12 11.23
N THR A 122 21.61 28.97 10.82
CA THR A 122 23.01 28.67 10.51
C THR A 122 23.64 29.61 9.48
N ASP A 123 22.84 30.20 8.59
CA ASP A 123 23.27 31.17 7.58
C ASP A 123 23.04 32.65 7.99
N GLY A 124 22.42 32.89 9.15
CA GLY A 124 22.07 34.22 9.65
C GLY A 124 20.83 34.83 8.98
N GLU A 125 20.08 34.07 8.18
CA GLU A 125 18.84 34.51 7.54
C GLU A 125 17.66 33.66 8.03
N GLY A 126 16.78 34.26 8.82
CA GLY A 126 15.65 33.57 9.44
C GLY A 126 15.91 33.05 10.86
N PHE A 127 14.96 32.24 11.32
CA PHE A 127 14.97 31.66 12.67
C PHE A 127 14.72 30.16 12.65
N ILE A 128 15.44 29.44 13.51
CA ILE A 128 15.08 28.11 13.95
C ILE A 128 14.04 28.25 15.06
N VAL A 129 12.81 27.85 14.74
CA VAL A 129 11.68 27.87 15.66
C VAL A 129 11.51 26.48 16.26
N ASN A 130 11.49 26.36 17.58
CA ASN A 130 11.35 25.08 18.29
C ASN A 130 10.31 25.18 19.42
N THR A 131 9.77 24.06 19.86
CA THR A 131 8.89 23.95 21.02
C THR A 131 9.07 22.62 21.74
N GLN A 132 8.47 22.50 22.93
CA GLN A 132 8.46 21.26 23.69
C GLN A 132 7.49 20.24 23.08
N LYS A 133 7.81 18.95 23.21
CA LYS A 133 6.87 17.88 22.86
C LYS A 133 5.73 17.80 23.89
N ASP A 134 4.51 17.70 23.39
CA ASP A 134 3.32 17.30 24.15
C ASP A 134 3.01 15.82 23.83
N PRO A 135 2.83 14.94 24.85
CA PRO A 135 2.53 13.53 24.64
C PRO A 135 1.18 13.27 23.96
N ASP A 136 0.22 14.18 24.13
CA ASP A 136 -1.15 14.07 23.66
C ASP A 136 -1.37 14.75 22.30
N ALA A 137 -0.37 15.51 21.81
CA ALA A 137 -0.40 16.15 20.50
C ALA A 137 -0.18 15.15 19.35
N ASP A 138 -0.94 15.34 18.28
CA ASP A 138 -0.68 14.69 16.98
C ASP A 138 0.04 15.64 16.01
N TYR A 139 -0.19 16.94 16.17
CA TYR A 139 0.43 18.01 15.39
C TYR A 139 0.46 19.33 16.17
N TYR A 140 1.19 20.30 15.63
CA TYR A 140 1.36 21.65 16.17
C TYR A 140 0.94 22.68 15.13
N GLU A 141 0.20 23.67 15.58
CA GLU A 141 -0.19 24.82 14.77
C GLU A 141 0.58 26.05 15.23
N TRP A 142 1.15 26.78 14.27
CA TRP A 142 2.00 27.93 14.48
C TRP A 142 1.36 29.16 13.85
N GLN A 143 1.40 30.26 14.59
CA GLN A 143 1.05 31.58 14.09
C GLN A 143 2.25 32.50 14.10
N LYS A 144 2.32 33.37 13.09
CA LYS A 144 3.38 34.35 12.86
C LYS A 144 2.76 35.74 12.79
N GLY A 145 3.47 36.73 13.32
CA GLY A 145 3.12 38.14 13.21
C GLY A 145 4.38 39.00 13.10
N ILE A 146 4.27 40.16 12.44
CA ILE A 146 5.39 41.09 12.23
C ILE A 146 5.08 42.37 13.01
N GLY A 147 5.96 42.74 13.94
CA GLY A 147 5.83 43.94 14.74
C GLY A 147 6.07 45.20 13.91
N THR A 148 5.34 46.27 14.20
CA THR A 148 5.52 47.58 13.56
C THR A 148 6.75 48.34 14.04
N ASN A 149 7.26 47.99 15.23
CA ASN A 149 8.49 48.55 15.81
C ASN A 149 9.40 47.42 16.31
N ALA A 150 10.60 47.30 15.75
CA ALA A 150 11.56 46.27 16.12
C ALA A 150 12.04 46.36 17.57
N ALA A 151 12.02 47.56 18.15
CA ALA A 151 12.47 47.82 19.52
C ALA A 151 11.44 47.44 20.59
N ASP A 152 10.16 47.22 20.22
CA ASP A 152 9.10 46.91 21.19
C ASP A 152 8.76 45.40 21.20
N PRO A 153 9.23 44.64 22.20
CA PRO A 153 8.92 43.22 22.32
C PRO A 153 7.50 42.92 22.87
N LYS A 154 6.78 43.93 23.36
CA LYS A 154 5.48 43.76 24.05
C LYS A 154 4.29 44.08 23.15
N ALA A 155 4.48 44.88 22.10
CA ALA A 155 3.46 45.15 21.09
C ALA A 155 3.25 43.93 20.18
N ILE A 156 2.47 42.95 20.65
CA ILE A 156 2.12 41.76 19.87
C ILE A 156 1.20 42.17 18.70
N PRO A 157 1.61 41.96 17.43
CA PRO A 157 0.82 42.30 16.25
C PRO A 157 -0.31 41.27 16.02
N GLU A 158 -1.10 41.48 14.97
CA GLU A 158 -2.07 40.48 14.53
C GLU A 158 -1.36 39.16 14.15
N MET A 159 -1.67 38.09 14.88
CA MET A 159 -1.07 36.76 14.68
C MET A 159 -1.85 35.97 13.64
N LYS A 160 -1.22 35.65 12.51
CA LYS A 160 -1.83 34.91 11.41
C LYS A 160 -1.34 33.46 11.38
N ASN A 161 -2.21 32.55 10.95
CA ASN A 161 -1.84 31.15 10.73
C ASN A 161 -0.67 31.07 9.76
N PHE A 162 0.39 30.42 10.19
CA PHE A 162 1.63 30.35 9.46
C PHE A 162 1.94 28.92 9.01
N LYS A 163 1.91 27.95 9.94
CA LYS A 163 2.33 26.59 9.63
C LYS A 163 1.68 25.55 10.52
N THR A 164 1.37 24.38 9.95
CA THR A 164 0.93 23.19 10.70
C THR A 164 1.91 22.06 10.45
N THR A 165 2.46 21.46 11.51
CA THR A 165 3.51 20.44 11.40
C THR A 165 3.43 19.42 12.53
N LYS A 166 3.90 18.20 12.28
CA LYS A 166 4.07 17.17 13.31
C LYS A 166 5.40 17.29 14.08
N LYS A 167 6.33 18.09 13.54
CA LYS A 167 7.65 18.33 14.15
C LYS A 167 7.54 19.44 15.19
N THR A 168 8.37 19.36 16.21
CA THR A 168 8.49 20.42 17.22
C THR A 168 9.42 21.55 16.78
N SER A 169 10.21 21.34 15.71
CA SER A 169 11.11 22.35 15.16
C SER A 169 11.05 22.46 13.64
N PHE A 170 11.31 23.66 13.12
CA PHE A 170 11.52 23.95 11.71
C PHE A 170 12.26 25.29 11.55
N VAL A 171 12.81 25.52 10.35
CA VAL A 171 13.44 26.80 9.97
C VAL A 171 12.43 27.68 9.23
N ASP A 172 12.43 28.97 9.53
CA ASP A 172 11.67 30.02 8.85
C ASP A 172 12.62 31.04 8.22
N ASP A 173 12.95 30.82 6.95
CA ASP A 173 13.89 31.64 6.18
C ASP A 173 13.23 32.93 5.64
N GLU A 174 11.90 32.98 5.59
CA GLU A 174 11.14 34.10 5.04
C GLU A 174 10.88 35.17 6.11
N VAL A 175 11.96 35.73 6.64
CA VAL A 175 11.93 36.74 7.70
C VAL A 175 12.57 38.05 7.24
N PRO A 176 11.82 39.18 7.23
CA PRO A 176 12.38 40.48 6.90
C PRO A 176 13.42 40.96 7.93
N LYS A 177 14.63 41.30 7.46
CA LYS A 177 15.71 41.88 8.28
C LYS A 177 15.28 43.19 8.95
N GLY A 178 15.73 43.42 10.18
CA GLY A 178 15.41 44.61 10.97
C GLY A 178 13.98 44.66 11.49
N SER A 179 13.17 43.60 11.30
CA SER A 179 11.80 43.50 11.81
C SER A 179 11.74 42.53 12.99
N ARG A 180 10.91 42.85 14.00
CA ARG A 180 10.64 41.92 15.09
C ARG A 180 9.53 40.95 14.68
N ILE A 181 9.82 39.67 14.70
CA ILE A 181 8.86 38.62 14.37
C ILE A 181 8.37 37.95 15.64
N PHE A 182 7.07 37.70 15.69
CA PHE A 182 6.39 37.03 16.79
C PHE A 182 5.92 35.66 16.34
N TYR A 183 6.11 34.67 17.19
CA TYR A 183 5.60 33.31 17.01
C TYR A 183 4.83 32.85 18.24
N ARG A 184 3.75 32.11 18.02
CA ARG A 184 3.08 31.32 19.06
C ARG A 184 2.65 29.98 18.50
N VAL A 185 2.54 28.99 19.38
CA VAL A 185 2.23 27.61 19.02
C VAL A 185 1.16 27.03 19.93
N ARG A 186 0.34 26.14 19.40
CA ARG A 186 -0.50 25.25 20.20
C ARG A 186 -0.36 23.80 19.75
N ALA A 187 -0.50 22.89 20.71
CA ALA A 187 -0.67 21.48 20.44
C ALA A 187 -2.11 21.20 19.99
N ALA A 188 -2.29 20.25 19.08
CA ALA A 188 -3.61 19.81 18.64
C ALA A 188 -3.63 18.31 18.33
N ASN A 189 -4.81 17.71 18.52
CA ASN A 189 -5.13 16.34 18.11
C ASN A 189 -6.58 16.25 17.62
N THR A 190 -7.02 15.06 17.24
CA THR A 190 -8.39 14.84 16.74
C THR A 190 -9.49 15.18 17.75
N ASN A 191 -9.17 15.24 19.04
CA ASN A 191 -10.12 15.52 20.11
C ASN A 191 -10.14 17.00 20.52
N GLY A 192 -9.28 17.83 19.93
CA GLY A 192 -9.31 19.28 20.09
C GLY A 192 -7.93 19.93 20.14
N ASN A 193 -7.95 21.23 20.44
CA ASN A 193 -6.77 22.08 20.45
C ASN A 193 -6.44 22.48 21.89
N GLY A 194 -5.17 22.44 22.24
CA GLY A 194 -4.66 23.06 23.46
C GLY A 194 -4.66 24.58 23.38
N ALA A 195 -4.35 25.20 24.51
CA ALA A 195 -4.18 26.64 24.60
C ALA A 195 -3.01 27.11 23.72
N TRP A 196 -3.13 28.32 23.17
CA TRP A 196 -1.99 28.99 22.54
C TRP A 196 -0.92 29.30 23.57
N SER A 197 0.33 29.11 23.20
CA SER A 197 1.47 29.58 23.98
C SER A 197 1.47 31.10 24.09
N GLU A 198 2.23 31.59 25.06
CA GLU A 198 2.73 32.97 25.01
C GLU A 198 3.48 33.20 23.70
N ALA A 199 3.38 34.44 23.19
CA ALA A 199 4.10 34.83 21.99
C ALA A 199 5.57 35.11 22.34
N VAL A 200 6.49 34.49 21.60
CA VAL A 200 7.92 34.81 21.67
C VAL A 200 8.32 35.62 20.46
N SER A 201 9.28 36.52 20.63
CA SER A 201 9.71 37.39 19.55
C SER A 201 11.21 37.65 19.53
N ARG A 202 11.73 37.85 18.33
CA ARG A 202 13.15 38.18 18.08
C ARG A 202 13.23 39.11 16.86
N VAL A 203 14.28 39.94 16.81
CA VAL A 203 14.58 40.80 15.66
C VAL A 203 15.55 40.05 14.77
N GLN A 204 15.29 40.08 13.47
CA GLN A 204 16.18 39.53 12.44
C GLN A 204 17.32 40.49 12.10
#